data_AF-A0A150MNX5-F1
#
_entry.id   AF-A0A150MNX5-F1
#
_cell.length_a   1.000
_cell.length_b   1.000
_cell.length_c   1.000
_cell.angle_alpha   90.00
_cell.angle_beta   90.00
_cell.angle_gamma   90.00
#
_symmetry.space_group_name_H-M   'P 1'
#
loop_
_entity.id
_entity.type
_entity.pdbx_description
1 polymer ?
#
loop_
_entity_poly.entity_id
_entity_poly.type
_entity_poly.pdbx_seq_one_letter_code
_entity_poly.pdbx_strand_id
1 'polypeptide(L)' 'MVNDLFGGEIIKTTTPEGWHFYNKINGQRYDLTESQFPEAIEYMDIPSNREEAFSDTNERQYHDVIFSF' A
#
# COMPACT_ATOMS: atom_id res chain seq x y z
N MET A 1 -13.17 6.28 -6.60
CA MET A 1 -11.94 6.45 -5.80
C MET A 1 -10.77 6.59 -6.78
N VAL A 2 -9.67 7.27 -6.45
CA VAL A 2 -8.62 7.75 -7.39
C VAL A 2 -8.22 6.79 -8.52
N ASN A 3 -8.19 5.47 -8.29
CA ASN A 3 -7.79 4.49 -9.31
C ASN A 3 -8.73 4.40 -10.53
N ASP A 4 -10.04 4.58 -10.36
CA ASP A 4 -11.00 4.50 -11.47
C ASP A 4 -11.07 5.79 -12.30
N LEU A 5 -10.58 6.90 -11.76
CA LEU A 5 -10.69 8.24 -12.35
C LEU A 5 -9.38 8.77 -12.96
N PHE A 6 -8.22 8.28 -12.50
CA PHE A 6 -6.90 8.80 -12.92
C PHE A 6 -5.97 7.75 -13.53
N GLY A 7 -6.40 6.49 -13.67
CA GLY A 7 -5.59 5.44 -14.30
C GLY A 7 -4.33 5.07 -13.50
N GLY A 8 -4.41 5.17 -12.17
CA GLY A 8 -3.33 4.76 -11.28
C GLY A 8 -3.17 3.23 -11.25
N GLU A 9 -1.96 2.76 -11.47
CA GLU A 9 -1.59 1.36 -11.27
C GLU A 9 -1.30 1.12 -9.78
N ILE A 10 -1.83 0.04 -9.22
CA ILE A 10 -1.43 -0.43 -7.89
C ILE A 10 -0.22 -1.34 -8.08
N ILE A 11 0.85 -1.04 -7.36
CA ILE A 11 2.06 -1.85 -7.34
C ILE A 11 2.46 -2.15 -5.91
N LYS A 12 3.29 -3.17 -5.73
CA LYS A 12 3.72 -3.62 -4.42
C LYS A 12 5.18 -4.01 -4.36
N THR A 13 5.70 -4.05 -3.15
CA THR A 13 7.02 -4.61 -2.83
C THR A 13 6.94 -5.44 -1.56
N THR A 14 7.90 -6.33 -1.35
CA THR A 14 8.03 -7.07 -0.10
C THR A 14 8.80 -6.22 0.89
N THR A 15 8.31 -6.17 2.12
CA THR A 15 9.02 -5.61 3.28
C THR A 15 9.16 -6.70 4.35
N PRO A 16 10.01 -6.51 5.37
CA PRO A 16 10.09 -7.45 6.49
C PRO A 16 8.75 -7.65 7.22
N GLU A 17 7.85 -6.68 7.15
CA GLU A 17 6.55 -6.69 7.83
C GLU A 17 5.41 -7.27 6.98
N GLY A 18 5.65 -7.51 5.68
CA GLY A 18 4.65 -8.03 4.75
C GLY A 18 4.67 -7.30 3.40
N TRP A 19 3.56 -7.42 2.66
CA TRP A 19 3.40 -6.69 1.41
C TRP A 19 3.14 -5.22 1.67
N HIS A 20 3.85 -4.38 0.94
CA HIS A 20 3.64 -2.93 0.95
C HIS A 20 3.12 -2.47 -0.41
N PHE A 21 2.00 -1.73 -0.41
CA PHE A 21 1.29 -1.31 -1.62
C PHE A 21 1.35 0.20 -1.79
N TYR A 22 1.56 0.65 -3.02
CA TYR A 22 1.66 2.07 -3.38
C TYR A 22 1.17 2.28 -4.82
N ASN A 23 1.01 3.54 -5.21
CA ASN A 23 0.43 3.89 -6.51
C ASN A 23 1.53 4.27 -7.50
N LYS A 24 1.30 3.97 -8.77
CA LYS A 24 2.08 4.49 -9.89
C LYS A 24 1.13 5.20 -10.85
N ILE A 25 1.41 6.47 -11.11
CA ILE A 25 0.59 7.32 -11.99
C ILE A 25 1.53 7.91 -13.03
N ASN A 26 1.24 7.65 -14.31
CA ASN A 26 2.08 8.10 -15.44
C ASN A 26 3.56 7.68 -15.30
N GLY A 27 3.83 6.47 -14.80
CA GLY A 27 5.18 5.97 -14.60
C GLY A 27 5.89 6.48 -13.34
N GLN A 28 5.33 7.48 -12.65
CA GLN A 28 5.88 8.01 -11.40
C GLN A 28 5.28 7.28 -10.20
N ARG A 29 6.15 6.90 -9.24
CA ARG A 29 5.76 6.26 -7.98
C ARG A 29 5.27 7.29 -6.96
N TYR A 30 4.19 6.92 -6.27
CA TYR A 30 3.54 7.69 -5.21
C TYR A 30 3.28 6.77 -4.02
N ASP A 31 4.17 6.85 -3.04
CA ASP A 31 4.01 6.22 -1.73
C ASP A 31 3.79 7.32 -0.68
N LEU A 32 2.57 7.39 -0.15
CA LEU A 32 2.19 8.39 0.86
C LEU A 32 2.60 7.97 2.28
N THR A 33 3.11 6.76 2.43
CA THR A 33 3.43 6.08 3.69
C THR A 33 4.90 5.73 3.82
N GLU A 34 5.74 6.06 2.82
CA GLU A 34 7.19 5.80 2.83
C GLU A 34 7.88 6.25 4.13
N SER A 35 7.49 7.40 4.67
CA SER A 35 8.04 7.93 5.93
C SER A 35 7.75 7.11 7.19
N GLN A 36 6.84 6.13 7.11
CA GLN A 36 6.53 5.22 8.22
C GLN A 36 7.56 4.10 8.36
N PHE A 37 8.38 3.88 7.33
CA PHE A 37 9.43 2.87 7.36
C PHE A 37 10.71 3.42 7.99
N PRO A 38 11.33 2.69 8.94
CA PRO A 38 12.55 3.13 9.60
C PRO A 38 13.77 3.08 8.66
N GLU A 39 13.68 2.32 7.58
CA GLU A 39 14.72 2.12 6.58
C GLU A 39 14.19 2.42 5.17
N ALA A 40 15.10 2.67 4.23
CA ALA A 40 14.74 2.88 2.84
C ALA A 40 14.08 1.63 2.25
N ILE A 41 12.95 1.81 1.57
CA ILE A 41 12.21 0.73 0.93
C ILE A 41 12.89 0.36 -0.39
N GLU A 42 13.14 -0.94 -0.59
CA GLU A 42 13.51 -1.47 -1.90
C GLU A 42 12.24 -1.66 -2.74
N TYR A 43 12.03 -0.77 -3.70
CA TYR A 43 10.84 -0.79 -4.56
C TYR A 43 11.01 -1.76 -5.73
N MET A 44 10.26 -2.87 -5.71
CA MET A 44 10.24 -3.85 -6.79
C MET A 44 9.21 -3.57 -7.90
N ASP A 45 8.27 -2.64 -7.68
CA ASP A 45 7.21 -2.27 -8.63
C ASP A 45 6.40 -3.47 -9.18
N ILE A 46 6.10 -4.46 -8.34
CA ILE A 46 5.35 -5.65 -8.77
C ILE A 46 3.89 -5.23 -9.03
N PRO A 47 3.31 -5.49 -10.22
CA PRO A 47 1.92 -5.18 -10.51
C PRO A 47 0.95 -5.87 -9.53
N SER A 48 -0.05 -5.14 -9.07
CA SER A 48 -1.08 -5.63 -8.16
C SER A 48 -2.44 -5.00 -8.49
N ASN A 49 -3.47 -5.37 -7.75
CA ASN A 49 -4.82 -4.87 -7.93
C ASN A 49 -5.49 -4.59 -6.58
N ARG A 50 -6.66 -3.95 -6.66
CA ARG A 50 -7.39 -3.49 -5.46
C ARG A 50 -7.86 -4.66 -4.59
N GLU A 51 -8.25 -5.77 -5.20
CA GLU A 51 -8.75 -6.95 -4.48
C GLU A 51 -7.62 -7.58 -3.66
N GLU A 52 -6.42 -7.69 -4.22
CA GLU A 52 -5.24 -8.18 -3.53
C GLU A 52 -4.80 -7.24 -2.40
N ALA A 53 -4.69 -5.93 -2.66
CA ALA A 53 -4.35 -4.94 -1.64
C ALA A 53 -5.36 -4.93 -0.50
N PHE A 54 -6.66 -5.05 -0.81
CA PHE A 54 -7.72 -5.11 0.19
C PHE A 54 -7.71 -6.43 0.98
N SER A 55 -7.37 -7.55 0.33
CA SER A 55 -7.31 -8.86 1.00
C SER A 55 -6.11 -8.98 1.94
N ASP A 56 -4.99 -8.30 1.63
CA ASP A 56 -3.86 -8.13 2.56
C ASP A 56 -4.23 -7.22 3.75
N THR A 57 -5.23 -6.36 3.55
CA THR A 57 -5.85 -5.53 4.60
C THR A 57 -6.90 -6.31 5.40
N ASN A 58 -6.49 -7.34 6.15
CA ASN A 58 -7.31 -8.00 7.18
C ASN A 58 -6.35 -8.87 8.03
N GLU A 59 -6.07 -8.68 9.32
CA GLU A 59 -6.99 -8.55 10.46
C GLU A 59 -6.46 -7.60 11.57
N ARG A 60 -5.28 -6.97 11.39
CA ARG A 60 -4.61 -6.23 12.50
C ARG A 60 -5.03 -4.77 12.67
N GLN A 61 -5.66 -4.13 11.68
CA GLN A 61 -5.98 -2.69 11.74
C GLN A 61 -7.33 -2.35 12.38
N TYR A 62 -8.15 -3.33 12.77
CA TYR A 62 -9.42 -3.08 13.48
C TYR A 62 -9.30 -3.03 15.01
N HIS A 63 -8.16 -3.39 15.60
CA HIS A 63 -8.05 -3.45 17.06
C HIS A 63 -7.71 -2.11 17.73
N ASP A 64 -7.08 -1.17 17.02
CA ASP A 64 -6.65 0.11 17.61
C ASP A 64 -7.76 1.17 17.66
N VAL A 65 -8.96 0.89 17.12
CA VAL A 65 -10.09 1.85 17.10
C VAL A 65 -11.16 1.55 18.16
N ILE A 66 -11.05 0.46 18.95
CA ILE A 66 -12.12 0.00 19.87
C ILE A 66 -11.73 0.01 21.37
N PHE A 67 -10.56 0.50 21.77
CA PHE A 67 -10.20 0.64 23.21
C PHE A 67 -9.81 2.07 23.65
N SER A 68 -10.47 3.10 23.13
CA SER A 68 -10.32 4.48 23.64
C SER A 68 -11.63 5.22 23.86
N PHE A 69 -12.67 4.52 24.35
CA PHE A 69 -13.80 5.16 25.04
C PHE A 69 -14.04 4.49 26.40
#